data_AF-A0A835HYU0-F1
#
_entry.id   AF-A0A835HYU0-F1
#
_cell.length_a   1.000
_cell.length_b   1.000
_cell.length_c   1.000
_cell.angle_alpha   90.00
_cell.angle_beta   90.00
_cell.angle_gamma   90.00
#
_symmetry.space_group_name_H-M   'P 1'
#
loop_
_entity.id
_entity.type
_entity.pdbx_description
1 polymer ?
#
loop_
_entity_poly.entity_id
_entity_poly.type
_entity_poly.pdbx_seq_one_letter_code
_entity_poly.pdbx_strand_id
1 'polypeptide(L)'
;MGLRFISSNASSSNGANGWNDVENNFDKLSKDEFLYRSNFAQCIGMRDLKEFALELFDALGRRRRMKVEKISKDELYELVSIRIFKYFST
;
A
#
# COMPACT_ATOMS: atom_id res chain seq x y z
N MET A 1 -43.52 0.98 -5.63
CA MET A 1 -42.30 1.25 -6.42
C MET A 1 -41.18 1.62 -5.47
N GLY A 2 -40.23 0.71 -5.23
CA GLY A 2 -39.09 0.97 -4.35
C GLY A 2 -37.81 0.65 -5.09
N LEU A 3 -37.13 1.69 -5.57
CA LEU A 3 -35.81 1.58 -6.18
C LEU A 3 -34.79 1.34 -5.05
N ARG A 4 -34.15 0.18 -5.03
CA ARG A 4 -32.98 -0.07 -4.19
C ARG A 4 -31.81 -0.42 -5.08
N PHE A 5 -31.00 0.63 -5.25
CA PHE A 5 -29.66 0.76 -5.79
C PHE A 5 -28.91 -0.55 -6.04
N ILE A 6 -28.37 -0.61 -7.25
CA ILE A 6 -27.54 -1.67 -7.81
C ILE A 6 -26.40 -1.97 -6.83
N SER A 7 -26.41 -3.19 -6.26
CA SER A 7 -25.25 -3.77 -5.58
C SER A 7 -24.20 -4.10 -6.63
N SER A 8 -23.44 -3.09 -7.03
CA SER A 8 -22.20 -3.28 -7.78
C SER A 8 -21.07 -3.36 -6.77
N ASN A 9 -20.69 -4.58 -6.40
CA ASN A 9 -19.36 -4.97 -5.90
C ASN A 9 -18.61 -3.92 -5.05
N ALA A 10 -19.22 -3.46 -3.97
CA ALA A 10 -18.49 -2.87 -2.86
C ALA A 10 -18.17 -3.97 -1.83
N SER A 11 -17.33 -4.93 -2.22
CA SER A 11 -16.52 -5.68 -1.27
C SER A 11 -15.48 -4.74 -0.68
N SER A 12 -15.95 -3.76 0.09
CA SER A 12 -15.14 -2.78 0.81
C SER A 12 -15.69 -2.71 2.23
N SER A 13 -15.41 -3.76 2.99
CA SER A 13 -15.46 -3.69 4.44
C SER A 13 -14.23 -4.37 5.01
N ASN A 14 -13.71 -3.73 6.05
CA ASN A 14 -12.78 -4.24 7.04
C ASN A 14 -11.30 -3.95 6.73
N GLY A 15 -10.75 -2.99 7.48
CA GLY A 15 -9.31 -2.63 7.52
C GLY A 15 -8.34 -3.74 7.91
N ALA A 16 -8.77 -5.01 7.90
CA ALA A 16 -7.92 -6.20 7.95
C ALA A 16 -7.56 -6.72 6.54
N ASN A 17 -8.32 -6.37 5.49
CA ASN A 17 -8.06 -6.81 4.11
C ASN A 17 -7.03 -5.95 3.38
N GLY A 18 -6.76 -4.73 3.86
CA GLY A 18 -5.80 -3.81 3.21
C GLY A 18 -4.38 -4.40 3.13
N TRP A 19 -3.91 -5.05 4.19
CA TRP A 19 -2.61 -5.74 4.14
C TRP A 19 -2.66 -6.99 3.27
N ASN A 20 -3.73 -7.78 3.31
CA ASN A 20 -3.84 -8.99 2.50
C ASN A 20 -3.77 -8.70 1.00
N ASP A 21 -4.40 -7.61 0.55
CA ASP A 21 -4.29 -7.13 -0.84
C ASP A 21 -2.89 -6.60 -1.15
N VAL A 22 -2.30 -5.81 -0.25
CA VAL A 22 -0.91 -5.33 -0.38
C VAL A 22 0.07 -6.49 -0.49
N GLU A 23 -0.09 -7.51 0.33
CA GLU A 23 0.74 -8.71 0.39
C GLU A 23 0.60 -9.55 -0.88
N ASN A 24 -0.62 -9.76 -1.36
CA ASN A 24 -0.86 -10.45 -2.64
C ASN A 24 -0.26 -9.67 -3.81
N ASN A 25 -0.35 -8.34 -3.79
CA ASN A 25 0.27 -7.51 -4.83
C ASN A 25 1.79 -7.52 -4.70
N PHE A 26 2.33 -7.56 -3.48
CA PHE A 26 3.76 -7.67 -3.24
C PHE A 26 4.29 -8.95 -3.85
N ASP A 27 3.66 -10.10 -3.56
CA ASP A 27 4.07 -11.39 -4.13
C ASP A 27 4.11 -11.34 -5.66
N LYS A 28 3.10 -10.74 -6.29
CA LYS A 28 3.01 -10.59 -7.76
C LYS A 28 3.96 -9.57 -8.38
N LEU A 29 4.32 -8.51 -7.65
CA LEU A 29 5.10 -7.36 -8.16
C LEU A 29 6.55 -7.32 -7.65
N SER A 30 6.85 -8.14 -6.62
CA SER A 30 8.18 -8.28 -6.07
C SER A 30 9.08 -8.98 -7.07
N LYS A 31 10.35 -8.60 -7.03
CA LYS A 31 11.40 -9.19 -7.84
C LYS A 31 12.59 -9.42 -6.92
N ASP A 32 13.05 -10.67 -6.89
CA ASP A 32 14.08 -11.12 -5.93
C ASP A 32 13.66 -10.92 -4.46
N GLU A 33 12.38 -11.11 -4.11
CA GLU A 33 11.80 -10.83 -2.78
C GLU A 33 11.84 -9.35 -2.35
N PHE A 34 12.10 -8.44 -3.30
CA PHE A 34 12.07 -7.00 -3.07
C PHE A 34 11.06 -6.29 -3.98
N LEU A 35 10.37 -5.31 -3.43
CA LEU A 35 9.50 -4.41 -4.17
C LEU A 35 10.24 -3.11 -4.47
N TYR A 36 10.30 -2.79 -5.76
CA TYR A 36 10.91 -1.55 -6.24
C TYR A 36 9.97 -0.36 -6.04
N ARG A 37 10.57 0.82 -5.86
CA ARG A 37 9.85 2.11 -5.75
C ARG A 37 8.81 2.32 -6.86
N SER A 38 9.10 1.89 -8.08
CA SER A 38 8.19 2.00 -9.23
C SER A 38 6.90 1.18 -9.08
N ASN A 39 6.98 0.03 -8.39
CA ASN A 39 5.85 -0.88 -8.17
C ASN A 39 5.16 -0.63 -6.81
N PHE A 40 5.78 0.17 -5.94
CA PHE A 40 5.27 0.49 -4.60
C PHE A 40 3.86 1.07 -4.63
N ALA A 41 3.64 2.11 -5.44
CA ALA A 41 2.33 2.75 -5.60
C ALA A 41 1.23 1.77 -6.04
N GLN A 42 1.57 0.86 -6.96
CA GLN A 42 0.64 -0.16 -7.43
C GLN A 42 0.37 -1.25 -6.39
N CYS A 43 1.38 -1.61 -5.60
CA CYS A 43 1.30 -2.63 -4.55
C CYS A 43 0.34 -2.23 -3.43
N ILE A 44 0.40 -0.98 -2.98
CA ILE A 44 -0.45 -0.45 -1.92
C ILE A 44 -1.83 0.04 -2.41
N GLY A 45 -2.14 -0.15 -3.69
CA GLY A 45 -3.39 0.32 -4.29
C GLY A 45 -3.48 1.84 -4.48
N MET A 46 -2.38 2.58 -4.29
CA MET A 46 -2.30 4.03 -4.50
C MET A 46 -1.80 4.37 -5.91
N ARG A 47 -2.48 3.86 -6.94
CA ARG A 47 -2.08 4.09 -8.35
C ARG A 47 -2.25 5.56 -8.75
N ASP A 48 -3.33 6.19 -8.30
CA ASP A 48 -3.63 7.60 -8.57
C ASP A 48 -2.76 8.57 -7.74
N LEU A 49 -2.28 8.12 -6.57
CA LEU A 49 -1.48 8.91 -5.64
C LEU A 49 -0.01 8.51 -5.67
N LYS A 50 0.57 8.47 -6.87
CA LYS A 50 1.95 8.06 -7.07
C LYS A 50 2.93 8.92 -6.28
N GLU A 51 2.74 10.25 -6.28
CA GLU A 51 3.60 11.18 -5.51
C GLU A 51 3.54 10.90 -4.01
N PHE A 52 2.34 10.66 -3.47
CA PHE A 52 2.15 10.33 -2.07
C PHE A 52 2.79 8.99 -1.69
N ALA A 53 2.64 7.98 -2.55
CA ALA A 53 3.31 6.69 -2.38
C ALA A 53 4.84 6.84 -2.38
N LEU A 54 5.37 7.70 -3.26
CA LEU A 54 6.78 8.00 -3.34
C LEU A 54 7.29 8.79 -2.11
N GLU A 55 6.50 9.69 -1.55
CA GLU A 55 6.81 10.38 -0.29
C GLU A 55 6.83 9.43 0.90
N LEU A 56 5.86 8.50 0.98
CA LEU A 56 5.83 7.45 2.00
C LEU A 56 7.11 6.61 1.98
N PHE A 57 7.54 6.25 0.77
CA PHE A 57 8.75 5.49 0.54
C PHE A 57 10.02 6.30 0.90
N ASP A 58 10.10 7.57 0.49
CA ASP A 58 11.24 8.44 0.84
C ASP A 58 11.30 8.72 2.35
N ALA A 59 10.14 8.86 3.00
CA ALA A 59 10.04 9.03 4.44
C ALA A 59 10.56 7.80 5.21
N LEU A 60 10.43 6.58 4.67
CA LEU A 60 11.08 5.39 5.21
C LEU A 60 12.60 5.54 5.21
N GLY A 61 13.16 5.87 4.04
CA GLY A 61 14.60 6.01 3.84
C GLY A 61 15.21 7.06 4.76
N ARG A 62 14.51 8.20 4.94
CA ARG A 62 14.89 9.24 5.90
C ARG A 62 14.91 8.73 7.34
N ARG A 63 13.90 7.96 7.75
CA ARG A 63 13.81 7.42 9.12
C ARG A 63 14.95 6.43 9.40
N ARG A 64 15.30 5.60 8.42
CA ARG A 64 16.37 4.60 8.53
C ARG A 64 17.77 5.14 8.22
N ARG A 65 17.88 6.44 7.85
CA ARG A 65 19.11 7.05 7.32
C ARG A 65 19.77 6.23 6.19
N MET A 66 18.95 5.52 5.40
CA MET A 66 19.42 4.66 4.32
C MET A 66 18.65 4.97 3.05
N LYS A 67 19.36 4.96 1.92
CA LYS A 67 18.75 5.14 0.60
C LYS A 67 18.11 3.82 0.21
N VAL A 68 16.84 3.67 0.57
CA VAL A 68 16.06 2.49 0.24
C VAL A 68 15.61 2.65 -1.20
N GLU A 69 16.13 1.86 -2.14
CA GLU A 69 15.65 1.82 -3.54
C GLU A 69 14.65 0.68 -3.76
N LYS A 70 14.67 -0.29 -2.85
CA LYS A 70 13.84 -1.48 -2.83
C LYS A 70 13.53 -1.85 -1.37
N ILE A 71 12.34 -2.36 -1.11
CA ILE A 71 11.89 -2.79 0.22
C ILE A 71 11.52 -4.27 0.20
N SER A 72 11.79 -4.99 1.28
CA SER A 72 11.26 -6.34 1.47
C SER A 72 9.82 -6.29 1.99
N LYS A 73 9.16 -7.44 2.04
CA LYS A 73 7.79 -7.58 2.56
C LYS A 73 7.66 -7.05 3.98
N ASP A 74 8.66 -7.31 4.82
CA ASP A 74 8.69 -6.88 6.22
C ASP A 74 8.74 -5.35 6.35
N GLU A 75 9.61 -4.71 5.56
CA GLU A 75 9.71 -3.24 5.48
C GLU A 75 8.42 -2.60 4.97
N LEU A 76 7.80 -3.22 3.97
CA LEU A 76 6.49 -2.79 3.47
C LEU A 76 5.45 -2.88 4.58
N TYR A 77 5.38 -3.99 5.33
CA TYR A 77 4.43 -4.18 6.43
C TYR A 77 4.55 -3.11 7.49
N GLU A 78 5.78 -2.83 7.92
CA GLU A 78 6.07 -1.77 8.88
C GLU A 78 5.58 -0.41 8.37
N LEU A 79 5.76 -0.13 7.07
CA LEU A 79 5.28 1.11 6.46
C LEU A 79 3.76 1.23 6.46
N VAL A 80 3.05 0.20 5.99
CA VAL A 80 1.59 0.23 5.90
C VAL A 80 0.99 0.31 7.30
N SER A 81 1.57 -0.43 8.25
CA SER A 81 1.14 -0.48 9.64
C SER A 81 1.35 0.85 10.38
N ILE A 82 2.51 1.50 10.24
CA ILE A 82 2.85 2.70 11.03
C ILE A 82 2.35 4.00 10.38
N ARG A 83 2.44 4.15 9.06
CA ARG A 83 2.19 5.44 8.37
C ARG A 83 0.82 5.50 7.70
N ILE A 84 0.39 4.47 6.97
CA ILE A 84 -0.86 4.54 6.18
C ILE A 84 -2.10 4.62 7.08
N PHE A 85 -2.16 3.86 8.18
CA PHE A 85 -3.29 3.97 9.13
C PHE A 85 -3.41 5.35 9.78
N LYS A 86 -2.29 6.06 9.99
CA LYS A 86 -2.32 7.43 10.50
C LYS A 86 -2.90 8.43 9.50
N TYR A 87 -2.68 8.22 8.20
CA TYR A 87 -3.21 9.07 7.14
C TYR A 87 -4.70 8.85 6.86
N PHE A 88 -5.23 7.64 7.09
CA PHE A 88 -6.64 7.32 6.88
C PHE A 88 -7.54 7.55 8.12
N SER A 89 -6.95 7.84 9.29
CA SER A 89 -7.70 8.00 10.55
C SER A 89 -7.99 9.47 10.94
N THR A 90 -7.78 10.44 10.05
CA THR A 90 -8.17 11.86 10.24
C THR A 90 -9.29 12.21 9.28
#